data_AF-A0A351K206-F1
#
_entry.id   AF-A0A351K206-F1
#
_cell.length_a   1.000
_cell.length_b   1.000
_cell.length_c   1.000
_cell.angle_alpha   90.00
_cell.angle_beta   90.00
_cell.angle_gamma   90.00
#
_symmetry.space_group_name_H-M   'P 1'
#
loop_
_entity.id
_entity.type
_entity.pdbx_description
1 polymer ?
#
loop_
_entity_poly.entity_id
_entity_poly.type
_entity_poly.pdbx_seq_one_letter_code
_entity_poly.pdbx_strand_id
1 'polypeptide(L)'
;IMTHPTYQDFHPVHHPSYIDFFDEVLADTTDPAVMSEKWEKRYAEDEWYRHLYRTGNAYHGVHPFYAWYWGAHGQQWAGKVIIVGGDPTAVRRMGFTPASTMDDALELAGDVVGRSPSITHLHVPSVLVADVK
;
A
#
# COMPACT_ATOMS: atom_id res chain seq x y z
N ILE A 1 10.79 -7.50 3.35
CA ILE A 1 11.53 -6.22 3.44
C ILE A 1 11.63 -5.66 2.03
N MET A 2 11.34 -4.38 1.81
CA MET A 2 11.43 -3.70 0.51
C MET A 2 12.13 -2.35 0.68
N THR A 3 12.87 -1.90 -0.34
CA THR A 3 13.44 -0.55 -0.38
C THR A 3 12.57 0.34 -1.26
N HIS A 4 11.98 1.38 -0.68
CA HIS A 4 11.15 2.32 -1.45
C HIS A 4 10.99 3.65 -0.70
N PRO A 5 11.17 4.81 -1.37
CA PRO A 5 11.12 6.12 -0.73
C PRO A 5 9.72 6.49 -0.18
N THR A 6 8.66 5.94 -0.78
CA THR A 6 7.29 6.02 -0.25
C THR A 6 6.81 7.46 -0.03
N TYR A 7 7.17 8.35 -0.94
CA TYR A 7 6.67 9.73 -0.93
C TYR A 7 5.18 9.77 -1.25
N GLN A 8 4.49 10.78 -0.73
CA GLN A 8 3.07 11.06 -0.98
C GLN A 8 2.90 11.87 -2.27
N ASP A 9 3.54 11.45 -3.36
CA ASP A 9 3.61 12.18 -4.63
C ASP A 9 2.42 11.83 -5.56
N PHE A 10 1.20 11.95 -5.04
CA PHE A 10 0.00 11.69 -5.84
C PHE A 10 -0.22 12.80 -6.87
N HIS A 11 -0.27 12.44 -8.16
CA HIS A 11 -0.61 13.41 -9.20
C HIS A 11 -2.07 13.89 -9.04
N PRO A 12 -2.34 15.18 -8.74
CA PRO A 12 -3.67 15.63 -8.33
C PRO A 12 -4.75 15.50 -9.42
N VAL A 13 -4.36 15.50 -10.70
CA VAL A 13 -5.29 15.31 -11.83
C VAL A 13 -5.62 13.83 -12.07
N HIS A 14 -4.66 12.93 -11.86
CA HIS A 14 -4.83 11.51 -12.20
C HIS A 14 -5.27 10.68 -11.00
N HIS A 15 -4.85 11.08 -9.81
CA HIS A 15 -5.03 10.34 -8.55
C HIS A 15 -5.78 11.15 -7.47
N PRO A 16 -6.83 11.94 -7.80
CA PRO A 16 -7.55 12.72 -6.78
C PRO A 16 -8.14 11.80 -5.69
N SER A 17 -8.72 10.66 -6.08
CA SER A 17 -9.24 9.68 -5.13
C SER A 17 -8.18 8.97 -4.29
N TYR A 18 -6.92 8.93 -4.74
CA TYR A 18 -5.83 8.34 -3.95
C TYR A 18 -5.39 9.25 -2.79
N ILE A 19 -5.45 10.57 -3.00
CA ILE A 19 -5.16 11.55 -1.95
C ILE A 19 -6.16 11.35 -0.81
N ASP A 20 -7.45 11.39 -1.13
CA ASP A 20 -8.51 11.22 -0.13
C ASP A 20 -8.52 9.80 0.47
N PHE A 21 -8.21 8.76 -0.32
CA PHE A 21 -8.05 7.40 0.20
C PHE A 21 -6.92 7.32 1.24
N PHE A 22 -5.78 7.96 0.97
CA PHE A 22 -4.64 7.95 1.88
C PHE A 22 -4.90 8.79 3.15
N ASP A 23 -5.54 9.95 2.97
CA ASP A 23 -5.78 10.91 4.04
C ASP A 23 -6.97 10.54 4.94
N GLU A 24 -8.02 9.95 4.37
CA GLU A 24 -9.25 9.57 5.08
C GLU A 24 -9.32 8.06 5.36
N VAL A 25 -9.25 7.23 4.31
CA VAL A 25 -9.55 5.80 4.44
C VAL A 25 -8.43 5.08 5.19
N LEU A 26 -7.17 5.29 4.80
CA LEU A 26 -6.02 4.71 5.51
C LEU A 26 -5.77 5.34 6.89
N ALA A 27 -6.36 6.50 7.19
CA ALA A 27 -6.37 7.04 8.55
C ALA A 27 -7.29 6.23 9.47
N ASP A 28 -8.37 5.72 8.91
CA ASP A 28 -9.42 5.00 9.61
C ASP A 28 -9.13 3.50 9.71
N THR A 29 -8.68 2.87 8.62
CA THR A 29 -8.44 1.42 8.57
C THR A 29 -7.47 1.02 7.47
N THR A 30 -6.73 -0.07 7.68
CA THR A 30 -5.98 -0.79 6.65
C THR A 30 -6.63 -2.13 6.26
N ASP A 31 -7.74 -2.49 6.92
CA ASP A 31 -8.48 -3.74 6.69
C ASP A 31 -9.41 -3.63 5.47
N PRO A 32 -9.20 -4.43 4.42
CA PRO A 32 -10.05 -4.43 3.23
C PRO A 32 -11.54 -4.66 3.50
N ALA A 33 -11.88 -5.48 4.50
CA ALA A 33 -13.28 -5.76 4.82
C ALA A 33 -13.99 -4.49 5.32
N VAL A 34 -13.33 -3.77 6.24
CA VAL A 34 -13.83 -2.49 6.76
C VAL A 34 -13.89 -1.43 5.66
N MET A 35 -12.89 -1.37 4.78
CA MET A 35 -12.89 -0.45 3.64
C MET A 35 -14.10 -0.68 2.72
N SER A 36 -14.37 -1.94 2.38
CA SER A 36 -15.45 -2.30 1.46
C SER A 36 -16.82 -1.95 2.02
N GLU A 37 -17.05 -2.25 3.30
CA GLU A 37 -18.34 -1.99 3.95
C GLU A 37 -18.60 -0.50 4.22
N LYS A 38 -17.58 0.24 4.67
CA LYS A 38 -17.74 1.61 5.15
C LYS A 38 -17.52 2.68 4.08
N TRP A 39 -16.58 2.46 3.16
CA TRP A 39 -16.04 3.53 2.32
C TRP A 39 -16.26 3.32 0.82
N GLU A 40 -16.16 2.08 0.33
CA GLU A 40 -16.11 1.80 -1.12
C GLU A 40 -17.35 2.31 -1.86
N LYS A 41 -18.55 2.09 -1.33
CA LYS A 41 -19.80 2.58 -1.96
C LYS A 41 -19.82 4.10 -2.07
N ARG A 42 -19.35 4.82 -1.04
CA ARG A 42 -19.28 6.29 -1.06
C ARG A 42 -18.38 6.77 -2.20
N TYR A 43 -17.18 6.20 -2.33
CA TYR A 43 -16.24 6.54 -3.40
C TYR A 43 -16.74 6.11 -4.79
N ALA A 44 -17.52 5.02 -4.87
CA ALA A 44 -18.10 4.53 -6.12
C ALA A 44 -19.21 5.44 -6.66
N GLU A 45 -20.05 5.96 -5.76
CA GLU A 45 -21.24 6.73 -6.12
C GLU A 45 -21.01 8.24 -6.10
N ASP A 46 -19.86 8.72 -5.58
CA ASP A 46 -19.54 10.14 -5.51
C ASP A 46 -19.53 10.80 -6.90
N GLU A 47 -20.39 11.81 -7.07
CA GLU A 47 -20.56 12.51 -8.35
C GLU A 47 -19.32 13.31 -8.75
N TRP A 48 -18.49 13.76 -7.80
CA TRP A 48 -17.24 14.46 -8.09
C TRP A 48 -16.22 13.53 -8.75
N TYR A 49 -15.95 12.36 -8.15
CA TYR A 49 -15.03 11.39 -8.75
C TYR A 49 -15.56 10.87 -10.10
N ARG A 50 -16.87 10.65 -10.22
CA ARG A 50 -17.49 10.24 -11.49
C ARG A 50 -17.36 11.31 -12.57
N HIS A 51 -17.47 12.59 -12.21
CA HIS A 51 -17.21 13.69 -13.13
C HIS A 51 -15.74 13.68 -13.59
N LEU A 52 -14.79 13.71 -12.65
CA LEU A 52 -13.35 13.73 -12.95
C LEU A 52 -12.91 12.54 -13.82
N TYR A 53 -13.47 11.35 -13.58
CA TYR A 53 -13.21 10.15 -14.38
C TYR A 53 -13.79 10.24 -15.79
N ARG A 54 -15.00 10.79 -15.96
CA ARG A 54 -15.69 10.82 -17.26
C ARG A 54 -15.26 11.97 -18.16
N THR A 55 -14.85 13.10 -17.58
CA THR A 55 -14.56 14.34 -18.33
C THR A 55 -13.09 14.74 -18.28
N GLY A 56 -12.30 14.17 -17.36
CA GLY A 56 -10.87 14.42 -17.20
C GLY A 56 -10.02 13.17 -17.46
N ASN A 57 -8.86 13.12 -16.81
CA ASN A 57 -7.91 12.00 -16.89
C ASN A 57 -7.74 11.28 -15.54
N ALA A 58 -8.68 11.47 -14.61
CA ALA A 58 -8.62 10.85 -13.30
C ALA A 58 -8.98 9.37 -13.37
N TYR A 59 -8.40 8.56 -12.47
CA TYR A 59 -8.95 7.24 -12.19
C TYR A 59 -10.33 7.36 -11.52
N HIS A 60 -11.13 6.29 -11.64
CA HIS A 60 -12.41 6.20 -10.94
C HIS A 60 -12.20 6.21 -9.41
N GLY A 61 -13.20 6.70 -8.65
CA GLY A 61 -13.14 6.83 -7.19
C GLY A 61 -12.72 5.55 -6.45
N VAL A 62 -13.16 4.39 -6.91
CA VAL A 62 -12.82 3.07 -6.30
C VAL A 62 -11.44 2.52 -6.68
N HIS A 63 -10.74 3.10 -7.64
CA HIS A 63 -9.47 2.56 -8.12
C HIS A 63 -8.40 2.36 -7.01
N PRO A 64 -8.20 3.27 -6.03
CA PRO A 64 -7.27 3.02 -4.91
C PRO A 64 -7.67 1.82 -4.03
N PHE A 65 -8.96 1.51 -3.89
CA PHE A 65 -9.42 0.34 -3.14
C PHE A 65 -8.96 -0.96 -3.81
N TYR A 66 -9.14 -1.07 -5.12
CA TYR A 66 -8.71 -2.27 -5.85
C TYR A 66 -7.19 -2.41 -5.90
N ALA A 67 -6.45 -1.31 -5.99
CA ALA A 67 -5.00 -1.32 -5.83
C ALA A 67 -4.60 -1.84 -4.43
N TRP A 68 -5.31 -1.41 -3.38
CA TRP A 68 -5.08 -1.90 -2.01
C TRP A 68 -5.40 -3.39 -1.88
N TYR A 69 -6.58 -3.82 -2.35
CA TYR A 69 -7.05 -5.21 -2.23
C TYR A 69 -6.13 -6.20 -2.94
N TRP A 70 -5.55 -5.80 -4.09
CA TRP A 70 -4.58 -6.62 -4.80
C TRP A 70 -3.35 -6.93 -3.94
N GLY A 71 -2.83 -5.92 -3.24
CA GLY A 71 -1.73 -6.09 -2.30
C GLY A 71 -2.13 -6.79 -0.99
N ALA A 72 -3.34 -6.55 -0.50
CA ALA A 72 -3.80 -7.03 0.80
C ALA A 72 -3.80 -8.55 0.91
N HIS A 73 -4.16 -9.27 -0.16
CA HIS A 73 -4.11 -10.73 -0.15
C HIS A 73 -2.68 -11.25 0.06
N GLY A 74 -1.67 -10.61 -0.54
CA GLY A 74 -0.27 -10.95 -0.29
C GLY A 74 0.18 -10.62 1.14
N GLN A 75 -0.30 -9.49 1.68
CA GLN A 75 0.01 -9.05 3.04
C GLN A 75 -0.52 -10.00 4.11
N GLN A 76 -1.66 -10.65 3.90
CA GLN A 76 -2.22 -11.64 4.84
C GLN A 76 -1.28 -12.83 5.10
N TRP A 77 -0.37 -13.13 4.17
CA TRP A 77 0.62 -14.20 4.30
C TRP A 77 1.98 -13.70 4.79
N ALA A 78 2.14 -12.38 4.98
CA ALA A 78 3.35 -11.78 5.50
C ALA A 78 3.20 -11.48 6.99
N GLY A 79 4.12 -11.98 7.82
CA GLY A 79 4.10 -11.66 9.26
C GLY A 79 4.41 -10.19 9.57
N LYS A 80 5.21 -9.53 8.72
CA LYS A 80 5.49 -8.08 8.80
C LYS A 80 6.00 -7.57 7.45
N VAL A 81 5.52 -6.41 7.03
CA VAL A 81 6.03 -5.67 5.86
C VAL A 81 6.88 -4.51 6.37
N ILE A 82 8.16 -4.52 5.99
CA ILE A 82 9.15 -3.51 6.40
C ILE A 82 9.63 -2.75 5.17
N ILE A 83 9.58 -1.42 5.22
CA ILE A 83 10.02 -0.51 4.16
C ILE A 83 11.29 0.22 4.60
N VAL A 84 12.39 0.00 3.88
CA VAL A 84 13.68 0.64 4.11
C VAL A 84 13.76 1.94 3.31
N GLY A 85 14.12 3.03 3.98
CA GLY A 85 14.33 4.36 3.38
C GLY A 85 13.05 5.09 2.98
N GLY A 86 11.89 4.59 3.42
CA GLY A 86 10.59 5.22 3.14
C GLY A 86 10.26 6.37 4.08
N ASP A 87 9.41 7.31 3.64
CA ASP A 87 8.81 8.33 4.51
C ASP A 87 8.10 7.63 5.70
N PRO A 88 8.58 7.82 6.94
CA PRO A 88 8.10 7.02 8.07
C PRO A 88 6.62 7.24 8.37
N THR A 89 6.08 8.43 8.07
CA THR A 89 4.66 8.75 8.29
C THR A 89 3.78 8.03 7.29
N ALA A 90 4.14 8.04 6.00
CA ALA A 90 3.40 7.34 4.96
C ALA A 90 3.47 5.83 5.10
N VAL A 91 4.64 5.29 5.44
CA VAL A 91 4.81 3.85 5.70
C VAL A 91 3.89 3.40 6.84
N ARG A 92 3.85 4.17 7.94
CA ARG A 92 2.95 3.86 9.07
C ARG A 92 1.47 4.03 8.72
N ARG A 93 1.11 5.04 7.92
CA ARG A 93 -0.27 5.24 7.44
C ARG A 93 -0.78 4.02 6.67
N MET A 94 0.09 3.35 5.93
CA MET A 94 -0.22 2.10 5.22
C MET A 94 -0.16 0.85 6.11
N GLY A 95 0.04 0.97 7.42
CA GLY A 95 0.13 -0.18 8.33
C GLY A 95 1.43 -0.97 8.22
N PHE A 96 2.47 -0.41 7.59
CA PHE A 96 3.78 -1.04 7.46
C PHE A 96 4.78 -0.51 8.50
N THR A 97 5.92 -1.19 8.62
CA THR A 97 7.01 -0.80 9.53
C THR A 97 8.11 -0.06 8.76
N PRO A 98 8.44 1.20 9.09
CA PRO A 98 9.58 1.88 8.49
C PRO A 98 10.90 1.44 9.12
N ALA A 99 11.96 1.37 8.32
CA ALA A 99 13.34 1.15 8.74
C ALA A 99 14.25 2.15 8.01
N SER A 100 15.28 2.65 8.70
CA SER A 100 16.22 3.62 8.11
C SER A 100 17.27 2.92 7.25
N THR A 101 17.74 1.75 7.70
CA THR A 101 18.75 0.94 7.02
C THR A 101 18.28 -0.51 6.81
N MET A 102 19.02 -1.26 5.99
CA MET A 102 18.77 -2.69 5.83
C MET A 102 19.06 -3.47 7.12
N ASP A 103 20.07 -3.07 7.89
CA ASP A 103 20.42 -3.70 9.16
C ASP A 103 19.27 -3.54 10.17
N ASP A 104 18.70 -2.34 10.29
CA ASP A 104 17.50 -2.11 11.12
C ASP A 104 16.34 -3.00 10.68
N ALA A 105 16.13 -3.15 9.36
CA ALA A 105 15.04 -3.97 8.84
C ALA A 105 15.23 -5.46 9.12
N LEU A 106 16.47 -5.96 9.08
CA LEU A 106 16.79 -7.35 9.44
C LEU A 106 16.60 -7.60 10.94
N GLU A 107 16.97 -6.62 11.79
CA GLU A 107 16.69 -6.68 13.22
C GLU A 107 15.18 -6.72 13.51
N LEU A 108 14.41 -5.80 12.92
CA LEU A 108 12.94 -5.74 13.05
C LEU A 108 12.22 -6.98 12.51
N ALA A 109 12.79 -7.65 11.51
CA ALA A 109 12.28 -8.92 10.99
C ALA A 109 12.54 -10.07 11.97
N GLY A 110 13.65 -10.02 12.72
CA GLY A 110 14.03 -11.04 13.71
C GLY A 110 12.96 -11.29 14.78
N ASP A 111 12.19 -10.27 15.14
CA ASP A 111 11.04 -10.39 16.07
C ASP A 111 9.95 -11.35 15.56
N VAL A 112 9.88 -11.57 14.25
CA VAL A 112 8.82 -12.35 13.58
C VAL A 112 9.34 -13.71 13.13
N VAL A 113 10.55 -13.76 12.57
CA VAL A 113 11.11 -14.99 11.95
C VAL A 113 12.25 -15.63 12.74
N GLY A 114 12.62 -15.05 13.88
CA GLY A 114 13.74 -15.51 14.71
C GLY A 114 15.11 -15.04 14.22
N ARG A 115 16.17 -15.51 14.90
CA ARG A 115 17.54 -14.98 14.75
C ARG A 115 18.34 -15.56 13.58
N SER A 116 17.88 -16.64 12.96
CA SER A 116 18.61 -17.32 11.88
C SER A 116 17.67 -17.82 10.79
N PRO A 117 16.92 -16.91 10.14
CA PRO A 117 16.06 -17.27 9.01
C PRO A 117 16.90 -17.57 7.76
N SER A 118 16.33 -18.33 6.82
CA SER A 118 16.80 -18.27 5.44
C SER A 118 16.33 -16.97 4.79
N ILE A 119 17.18 -16.37 3.95
CA ILE A 119 16.88 -15.09 3.28
C ILE A 119 16.91 -15.31 1.77
N THR A 120 15.81 -14.95 1.11
CA THR A 120 15.75 -14.85 -0.34
C THR A 120 15.83 -13.37 -0.71
N HIS A 121 16.83 -13.01 -1.53
CA HIS A 121 16.96 -11.66 -2.07
C HIS A 121 16.45 -11.62 -3.52
N LEU A 122 15.46 -10.76 -3.77
CA LEU A 122 14.89 -10.53 -5.10
C LEU A 122 15.30 -9.15 -5.58
N HIS A 123 16.11 -9.10 -6.64
CA HIS A 123 16.43 -7.86 -7.36
C HIS A 123 15.75 -7.92 -8.73
N VAL A 124 14.53 -7.37 -8.79
CA VAL A 124 13.61 -7.56 -9.91
C VAL A 124 12.89 -6.24 -10.22
N PRO A 125 12.41 -6.03 -11.45
CA PRO A 125 11.60 -4.86 -11.78
C PRO A 125 10.27 -4.87 -11.01
N SER A 126 9.50 -3.79 -11.13
CA SER A 126 8.24 -3.56 -10.40
C SER A 126 7.17 -4.66 -10.59
N VAL A 127 7.29 -5.48 -11.65
CA VAL A 127 6.44 -6.65 -11.87
C VAL A 127 7.32 -7.89 -11.94
N LEU A 128 7.14 -8.78 -10.97
CA LEU A 128 7.76 -10.11 -10.93
C LEU A 128 6.81 -11.12 -11.56
N VAL A 129 7.32 -11.96 -12.45
CA VAL A 129 6.66 -13.20 -12.85
C VAL A 129 7.46 -14.35 -12.26
N ALA A 130 6.80 -15.16 -11.44
CA ALA A 130 7.39 -16.35 -10.84
C ALA A 130 6.56 -17.57 -11.23
N ASP A 131 7.24 -18.69 -11.52
CA ASP A 131 6.60 -19.99 -11.63
C ASP A 131 6.14 -20.43 -10.24
N VAL A 132 4.87 -20.80 -10.10
CA VAL A 132 4.27 -21.26 -8.85
C VAL A 132 3.85 -22.70 -9.05
N LYS A 133 4.36 -23.61 -8.21
CA LYS A 133 4.03 -25.03 -8.23
C LYS A 133 2.91 -25.36 -7.26
#